data_AF-A0A4Z1H3B2-F1
#
_entry.id   AF-A0A4Z1H3B2-F1
#
_cell.length_a   1.000
_cell.length_b   1.000
_cell.length_c   1.000
_cell.angle_alpha   90.00
_cell.angle_beta   90.00
_cell.angle_gamma   90.00
#
_symmetry.space_group_name_H-M   'P 1'
#
loop_
_entity.id
_entity.type
_entity.pdbx_description
1 polymer ?
#
loop_
_entity_poly.entity_id
_entity_poly.type
_entity_poly.pdbx_seq_one_letter_code
_entity_poly.pdbx_strand_id
1 'polypeptide(L)'
;MSSPRRRIETDEYRLMSDYEVTLVNDNKFYVRFKGPAESEFTSSPLSSDTPSSQTHKLTATLTAPFEGGLWKIHVELPDQYPYKSPSIGFVNRIFHPNIDELSGSVCLDVINQTWSPMFDMINIFEVFLPQLLRYPNPTDPLNGEAAALLMRDLKAYDVKVKEYVTKYSSKDAADDAGADESDDDTMSSVASFDDDDDNEEAAGTMEEI
;
A
#
# COMPACT_ATOMS: atom_id res chain seq x y z
N MET A 1 22.91 -19.49 -6.12
CA MET A 1 21.85 -18.46 -5.97
C MET A 1 20.55 -19.06 -6.48
N SER A 2 19.44 -18.93 -5.76
CA SER A 2 18.14 -19.40 -6.25
C SER A 2 17.77 -18.60 -7.51
N SER A 3 17.11 -19.22 -8.48
CA SER A 3 16.55 -18.49 -9.62
C SER A 3 15.56 -17.43 -9.10
N PRO A 4 15.49 -16.21 -9.67
CA PRO A 4 14.49 -15.20 -9.31
C PRO A 4 13.07 -15.77 -9.23
N ARG A 5 12.71 -16.65 -10.18
CA ARG A 5 11.41 -17.34 -10.20
C ARG A 5 11.18 -18.22 -8.97
N ARG A 6 12.19 -19.00 -8.55
CA ARG A 6 12.10 -19.83 -7.35
C ARG A 6 12.00 -18.99 -6.07
N ARG A 7 12.60 -17.81 -6.06
CA ARG A 7 12.49 -16.87 -4.93
C ARG A 7 11.05 -16.36 -4.81
N ILE A 8 10.47 -15.90 -5.91
CA ILE A 8 9.07 -15.43 -5.98
C ILE A 8 8.12 -16.53 -5.47
N GLU A 9 8.20 -17.73 -6.03
CA GLU A 9 7.36 -18.88 -5.62
C GLU A 9 7.48 -19.19 -4.12
N THR A 10 8.68 -19.08 -3.55
CA THR A 10 8.91 -19.34 -2.11
C THR A 10 8.28 -18.23 -1.25
N ASP A 11 8.44 -16.99 -1.66
CA ASP A 11 7.92 -15.82 -0.94
C ASP A 11 6.38 -15.81 -0.97
N GLU A 12 5.78 -16.08 -2.13
CA GLU A 12 4.31 -16.21 -2.30
C GLU A 12 3.74 -17.34 -1.44
N TYR A 13 4.34 -18.53 -1.49
CA TYR A 13 3.88 -19.68 -0.71
C TYR A 13 3.89 -19.40 0.79
N ARG A 14 4.94 -18.74 1.28
CA ARG A 14 5.03 -18.33 2.70
C ARG A 14 3.98 -17.30 3.04
N LEU A 15 3.76 -16.32 2.17
CA LEU A 15 2.79 -15.26 2.43
C LEU A 15 1.37 -15.81 2.49
N MET A 16 1.01 -16.73 1.60
CA MET A 16 -0.30 -17.41 1.59
C MET A 16 -0.56 -18.29 2.82
N SER A 17 0.48 -18.67 3.57
CA SER A 17 0.32 -19.42 4.84
C SER A 17 -0.27 -18.54 5.95
N ASP A 18 0.18 -17.29 6.01
CA ASP A 18 -0.08 -16.41 7.16
C ASP A 18 -1.06 -15.27 6.84
N TYR A 19 -1.25 -14.98 5.55
CA TYR A 19 -2.07 -13.88 5.07
C TYR A 19 -3.10 -14.32 4.02
N GLU A 20 -4.21 -13.59 3.96
CA GLU A 20 -5.16 -13.70 2.85
C GLU A 20 -4.59 -12.96 1.63
N VAL A 21 -4.17 -13.74 0.63
CA VAL A 21 -3.54 -13.24 -0.60
C VAL A 21 -4.50 -13.45 -1.78
N THR A 22 -4.68 -12.41 -2.59
CA THR A 22 -5.41 -12.46 -3.87
C THR A 22 -4.43 -12.19 -5.00
N LEU A 23 -4.09 -13.23 -5.77
CA LEU A 23 -3.23 -13.07 -6.95
C LEU A 23 -4.00 -12.39 -8.09
N VAL A 24 -3.35 -11.43 -8.75
CA VAL A 24 -3.86 -10.81 -9.99
C VAL A 24 -3.14 -11.40 -11.19
N ASN A 25 -1.81 -11.45 -11.12
CA ASN A 25 -0.94 -12.08 -12.11
C ASN A 25 0.39 -12.50 -11.45
N ASP A 26 1.34 -13.00 -12.24
CA ASP A 26 2.65 -13.51 -11.76
C ASP A 26 3.50 -12.48 -10.99
N ASN A 27 3.21 -11.18 -11.13
CA ASN A 27 3.99 -10.10 -10.55
C ASN A 27 3.15 -9.16 -9.67
N LYS A 28 1.82 -9.31 -9.64
CA LYS A 28 0.90 -8.42 -8.93
C LYS A 28 -0.07 -9.22 -8.10
N PHE A 29 -0.18 -8.87 -6.82
CA PHE A 29 -1.11 -9.49 -5.90
C PHE A 29 -1.52 -8.52 -4.79
N TYR A 30 -2.60 -8.89 -4.09
CA TYR A 30 -3.09 -8.17 -2.94
C TYR A 30 -2.96 -8.98 -1.68
N VAL A 31 -2.75 -8.31 -0.55
CA VAL A 31 -2.62 -8.92 0.77
C VAL A 31 -3.51 -8.18 1.75
N ARG A 32 -4.33 -8.92 2.51
CA ARG A 32 -5.10 -8.33 3.59
C ARG A 32 -4.20 -8.08 4.80
N PHE A 33 -3.95 -6.81 5.11
CA PHE A 33 -3.11 -6.38 6.22
C PHE A 33 -3.97 -5.81 7.35
N LYS A 34 -3.71 -6.24 8.58
CA LYS A 34 -4.31 -5.68 9.79
C LYS A 34 -3.33 -4.72 10.45
N GLY A 35 -3.81 -3.55 10.84
CA GLY A 35 -3.01 -2.57 11.56
C GLY A 35 -2.39 -3.14 12.84
N PRO A 36 -1.18 -2.67 13.22
CA PRO A 36 -0.50 -3.14 14.41
C PRO A 36 -1.35 -2.88 15.66
N ALA A 37 -1.56 -3.91 16.47
CA ALA A 37 -2.21 -3.78 17.76
C ALA A 37 -1.29 -3.08 18.77
N GLU A 38 -1.86 -2.49 19.81
CA GLU A 38 -1.06 -2.00 20.92
C GLU A 38 -0.29 -3.16 21.55
N SER A 39 1.04 -3.07 21.52
CA SER A 39 1.87 -3.93 22.35
C SER A 39 1.80 -3.38 23.77
N GLU A 40 1.19 -4.13 24.70
CA GLU A 40 1.31 -3.85 26.13
C GLU A 40 2.75 -4.10 26.59
N PHE A 41 3.66 -3.17 26.29
CA PHE A 41 4.89 -3.06 27.07
C PHE A 41 4.50 -2.48 28.41
N THR A 42 4.00 -3.35 29.30
CA THR A 42 3.97 -3.07 30.73
C THR A 42 5.44 -2.91 31.11
N SER A 43 5.93 -1.67 31.18
CA SER A 43 7.17 -1.42 31.90
C SER A 43 6.86 -1.82 33.33
N SER A 44 7.25 -3.03 33.75
CA SER A 44 7.26 -3.40 35.16
C SER A 44 7.96 -2.26 35.90
N PRO A 45 7.31 -1.62 36.89
CA PRO A 45 7.98 -0.57 37.62
C PRO A 45 9.22 -1.19 38.27
N LEU A 46 10.41 -0.80 37.80
CA LEU A 46 11.63 -1.03 38.58
C LEU A 46 11.36 -0.36 39.92
N SER A 47 11.37 -1.16 40.97
CA SER A 47 11.21 -0.74 42.36
C SER A 47 12.04 0.53 42.60
N SER A 48 11.35 1.64 42.82
CA SER A 48 11.97 2.92 43.10
C SER A 48 12.39 2.97 44.56
N ASP A 49 13.68 3.09 44.80
CA ASP A 49 14.17 3.80 45.98
C ASP A 49 15.23 4.80 45.53
N THR A 50 14.77 5.95 45.02
CA THR A 50 15.50 7.22 45.01
C THR A 50 14.57 8.34 44.54
N PRO A 51 14.34 9.39 45.35
CA PRO A 51 13.60 10.55 44.92
C PRO A 51 14.56 11.59 44.35
N SER A 52 14.35 11.96 43.08
CA SER A 52 14.83 13.18 42.39
C SER A 52 15.56 12.86 41.09
N SER A 53 14.79 12.76 40.02
CA SER A 53 14.92 13.71 38.92
C SER A 53 13.71 13.55 38.03
N GLN A 54 13.30 14.68 37.50
CA GLN A 54 12.22 14.89 36.55
C GLN A 54 12.48 14.05 35.30
N THR A 55 12.18 12.75 35.37
CA THR A 55 11.97 11.95 34.18
C THR A 55 10.69 12.47 33.60
N HIS A 56 10.80 13.24 32.52
CA HIS A 56 9.72 13.42 31.57
C HIS A 56 9.23 12.01 31.25
N LYS A 57 8.18 11.59 31.98
CA LYS A 57 7.47 10.36 31.72
C LYS A 57 6.97 10.51 30.30
N LEU A 58 7.70 9.89 29.39
CA LEU A 58 7.31 9.51 28.03
C LEU A 58 6.16 8.49 28.08
N THR A 59 5.22 8.67 29.02
CA THR A 59 3.82 8.25 28.89
C THR A 59 3.16 9.17 27.86
N ALA A 60 3.71 9.19 26.64
CA ALA A 60 2.83 9.15 25.50
C ALA A 60 2.10 7.82 25.67
N THR A 61 0.87 7.86 26.17
CA THR A 61 -0.06 6.75 26.03
C THR A 61 0.00 6.40 24.54
N LEU A 62 0.70 5.32 24.20
CA LEU A 62 1.03 4.90 22.84
C LEU A 62 -0.26 4.42 22.21
N THR A 63 -1.21 5.32 21.95
CA THR A 63 -2.42 4.92 21.26
C THR A 63 -1.99 4.50 19.87
N ALA A 64 -2.04 3.21 19.54
CA ALA A 64 -1.69 2.76 18.20
C ALA A 64 -2.76 3.31 17.26
N PRO A 65 -2.51 4.40 16.52
CA PRO A 65 -3.61 5.15 15.91
C PRO A 65 -4.21 4.38 14.72
N PHE A 66 -3.47 3.39 14.21
CA PHE A 66 -3.85 2.46 13.15
C PHE A 66 -4.45 1.14 13.68
N GLU A 67 -4.62 0.98 14.99
CA GLU A 67 -5.17 -0.24 15.57
C GLU A 67 -6.58 -0.53 15.06
N GLY A 68 -6.85 -1.81 14.77
CA GLY A 68 -8.15 -2.27 14.31
C GLY A 68 -8.45 -1.97 12.84
N GLY A 69 -7.62 -1.17 12.16
CA GLY A 69 -7.75 -0.94 10.74
C GLY A 69 -7.43 -2.18 9.91
N LEU A 70 -8.19 -2.37 8.84
CA LEU A 70 -7.99 -3.39 7.84
C LEU A 70 -7.71 -2.73 6.49
N TRP A 71 -6.63 -3.14 5.85
CA TRP A 71 -6.24 -2.63 4.54
C TRP A 71 -6.01 -3.74 3.55
N LYS A 72 -6.38 -3.48 2.30
CA LYS A 72 -5.95 -4.28 1.16
C LYS A 72 -4.67 -3.65 0.63
N ILE A 73 -3.57 -4.38 0.67
CA ILE A 73 -2.25 -3.92 0.23
C ILE A 73 -1.97 -4.47 -1.15
N HIS A 74 -1.74 -3.58 -2.10
CA HIS A 74 -1.22 -3.87 -3.42
C HIS A 74 0.29 -4.12 -3.34
N VAL A 75 0.74 -5.22 -3.93
CA VAL A 75 2.15 -5.55 -4.11
C VAL A 75 2.43 -5.81 -5.58
N GLU A 76 3.46 -5.16 -6.10
CA GLU A 76 3.94 -5.35 -7.47
C GLU A 76 5.44 -5.64 -7.48
N LEU A 77 5.82 -6.74 -8.12
CA LEU A 77 7.19 -7.23 -8.22
C LEU A 77 7.84 -6.71 -9.51
N PRO A 78 8.95 -5.96 -9.44
CA PRO A 78 9.67 -5.54 -10.63
C PRO A 78 10.39 -6.73 -11.29
N ASP A 79 10.69 -6.62 -12.58
CA ASP A 79 11.45 -7.64 -13.34
C ASP A 79 12.80 -8.02 -12.70
N GLN A 80 13.40 -7.07 -11.96
CA GLN A 80 14.68 -7.28 -11.27
C GLN A 80 14.54 -7.75 -9.82
N TYR A 81 13.35 -8.19 -9.38
CA TYR A 81 13.15 -8.78 -8.06
C TYR A 81 14.05 -10.03 -7.87
N PRO A 82 14.69 -10.23 -6.70
CA PRO A 82 14.62 -9.44 -5.45
C PRO A 82 15.70 -8.34 -5.33
N TYR A 83 16.46 -8.06 -6.40
CA TYR A 83 17.50 -7.02 -6.38
C TYR A 83 16.94 -5.60 -6.32
N LYS A 84 15.75 -5.39 -6.89
CA LYS A 84 14.91 -4.22 -6.63
C LYS A 84 13.78 -4.59 -5.68
N SER A 85 13.40 -3.65 -4.82
CA SER A 85 12.28 -3.82 -3.90
C SER A 85 10.96 -3.92 -4.66
N PRO A 86 9.95 -4.61 -4.10
CA PRO A 86 8.59 -4.50 -4.60
C PRO A 86 8.02 -3.10 -4.39
N SER A 87 7.06 -2.72 -5.22
CA SER A 87 6.21 -1.55 -5.00
C SER A 87 5.06 -1.93 -4.09
N ILE A 88 4.82 -1.13 -3.05
CA ILE A 88 3.78 -1.38 -2.04
C ILE A 88 2.79 -0.21 -2.03
N GLY A 89 1.49 -0.50 -2.03
CA GLY A 89 0.44 0.50 -1.97
C GLY A 89 -0.76 0.08 -1.15
N PHE A 90 -1.38 1.03 -0.45
CA PHE A 90 -2.63 0.86 0.27
C PHE A 90 -3.80 1.14 -0.68
N VAL A 91 -4.63 0.13 -0.95
CA VAL A 91 -5.75 0.28 -1.89
C VAL A 91 -6.85 1.14 -1.28
N ASN A 92 -7.22 0.89 -0.02
CA ASN A 92 -8.11 1.74 0.74
C ASN A 92 -7.32 2.80 1.52
N ARG A 93 -7.95 3.97 1.71
CA ARG A 93 -7.28 5.19 2.18
C ARG A 93 -6.62 5.03 3.56
N ILE A 94 -5.48 5.68 3.73
CA ILE A 94 -4.74 5.77 4.98
C ILE A 94 -4.13 7.17 5.11
N PHE A 95 -4.13 7.73 6.32
CA PHE A 95 -3.51 9.04 6.58
C PHE A 95 -2.13 8.83 7.21
N HIS A 96 -1.07 9.00 6.41
CA HIS A 96 0.30 8.75 6.86
C HIS A 96 1.34 9.61 6.09
N PRO A 97 2.37 10.17 6.75
CA PRO A 97 3.38 11.03 6.10
C PRO A 97 4.08 10.42 4.89
N ASN A 98 4.44 9.13 4.95
CA ASN A 98 5.18 8.44 3.89
C ASN A 98 4.30 7.62 2.93
N ILE A 99 2.98 7.87 2.93
CA ILE A 99 2.04 7.21 2.01
C ILE A 99 1.30 8.31 1.24
N ASP A 100 1.26 8.18 -0.08
CA ASP A 100 0.52 9.10 -0.93
C ASP A 100 -1.00 8.97 -0.67
N GLU A 101 -1.71 10.09 -0.53
CA GLU A 101 -3.13 10.07 -0.17
C GLU A 101 -4.05 9.67 -1.34
N LEU A 102 -3.61 9.89 -2.59
CA LEU A 102 -4.41 9.63 -3.79
C LEU A 102 -4.18 8.22 -4.31
N SER A 103 -2.92 7.80 -4.46
CA SER A 103 -2.55 6.49 -4.98
C SER A 103 -2.39 5.43 -3.89
N GLY A 104 -2.23 5.84 -2.63
CA GLY A 104 -1.90 4.93 -1.53
C GLY A 104 -0.48 4.37 -1.58
N SER A 105 0.36 4.83 -2.51
CA SER A 105 1.72 4.31 -2.68
C SER A 105 2.60 4.65 -1.47
N VAL A 106 3.32 3.65 -0.98
CA VAL A 106 4.35 3.85 0.05
C VAL A 106 5.60 4.42 -0.62
N CYS A 107 6.24 5.40 0.03
CA CYS A 107 7.47 6.01 -0.48
C CYS A 107 8.56 4.96 -0.75
N LEU A 108 9.00 4.89 -2.01
CA LEU A 108 9.98 3.91 -2.47
C LEU A 108 11.32 4.05 -1.75
N ASP A 109 11.75 5.27 -1.44
CA ASP A 109 13.01 5.52 -0.73
C ASP A 109 12.98 4.96 0.69
N VAL A 110 11.82 4.98 1.35
CA VAL A 110 11.65 4.40 2.69
C VAL A 110 11.71 2.87 2.64
N ILE A 111 11.11 2.26 1.61
CA ILE A 111 11.23 0.81 1.38
C ILE A 111 12.70 0.43 1.12
N ASN A 112 13.38 1.16 0.24
CA ASN A 112 14.77 0.89 -0.16
C ASN A 112 15.79 1.05 0.98
N GLN A 113 15.49 1.83 2.02
CA GLN A 113 16.34 1.91 3.22
C GLN A 113 16.38 0.60 4.01
N THR A 114 15.31 -0.20 3.94
CA THR A 114 15.17 -1.47 4.68
C THR A 114 15.36 -2.69 3.79
N TRP A 115 14.98 -2.59 2.52
CA TRP A 115 14.99 -3.71 1.58
C TRP A 115 16.40 -4.17 1.23
N SER A 116 16.57 -5.48 1.17
CA SER A 116 17.73 -6.11 0.55
C SER A 116 17.29 -7.42 -0.12
N PRO A 117 18.08 -8.00 -1.03
CA PRO A 117 17.73 -9.28 -1.66
C PRO A 117 17.59 -10.46 -0.68
N MET A 118 18.08 -10.30 0.56
CA MET A 118 17.96 -11.28 1.65
C MET A 118 16.76 -10.99 2.56
N PHE A 119 16.08 -9.85 2.37
CA PHE A 119 14.90 -9.49 3.13
C PHE A 119 13.70 -10.29 2.61
N ASP A 120 13.14 -11.15 3.45
CA ASP A 120 12.00 -11.98 3.08
C ASP A 120 10.73 -11.14 2.92
N MET A 121 9.92 -11.45 1.91
CA MET A 121 8.71 -10.69 1.58
C MET A 121 7.73 -10.59 2.74
N ILE A 122 7.59 -11.67 3.53
CA ILE A 122 6.77 -11.68 4.74
C ILE A 122 7.16 -10.58 5.75
N ASN A 123 8.45 -10.21 5.80
CA ASN A 123 8.93 -9.16 6.69
C ASN A 123 8.45 -7.76 6.27
N ILE A 124 7.94 -7.59 5.04
CA ILE A 124 7.25 -6.36 4.66
C ILE A 124 6.03 -6.14 5.56
N PHE A 125 5.26 -7.21 5.80
CA PHE A 125 4.02 -7.17 6.58
C PHE A 125 4.27 -7.34 8.09
N GLU A 126 5.23 -8.17 8.48
CA GLU A 126 5.53 -8.44 9.90
C GLU A 126 6.40 -7.36 10.56
N VAL A 127 7.26 -6.70 9.78
CA VAL A 127 8.28 -5.79 10.33
C VAL A 127 8.14 -4.41 9.74
N PHE A 128 8.30 -4.28 8.42
CA PHE A 128 8.43 -2.97 7.78
C PHE A 128 7.16 -2.10 7.92
N LEU A 129 5.98 -2.59 7.51
CA LEU A 129 4.74 -1.82 7.60
C LEU A 129 4.37 -1.47 9.06
N PRO A 130 4.41 -2.41 10.03
CA PRO A 130 4.17 -2.07 11.44
C PRO A 130 5.14 -1.02 11.99
N GLN A 131 6.44 -1.09 11.65
CA GLN A 131 7.42 -0.10 12.08
C GLN A 131 7.19 1.26 11.42
N LEU A 132 6.86 1.27 10.12
CA LEU A 132 6.56 2.50 9.39
C LEU A 132 5.35 3.23 9.99
N LEU A 133 4.26 2.51 10.24
CA LEU A 133 3.04 3.08 10.83
C LEU A 133 3.26 3.59 12.27
N ARG A 134 4.17 2.96 13.02
CA ARG A 134 4.49 3.36 14.40
C ARG A 134 5.46 4.54 14.45
N TYR A 135 6.40 4.62 13.51
CA TYR A 135 7.43 5.64 13.47
C TYR A 135 7.51 6.27 12.06
N PRO A 136 6.56 7.16 11.72
CA PRO A 136 6.59 7.86 10.44
C PRO A 136 7.85 8.72 10.30
N ASN A 137 8.36 8.87 9.08
CA ASN A 137 9.48 9.76 8.78
C ASN A 137 8.98 11.11 8.21
N PRO A 138 9.04 12.22 8.97
CA PRO A 138 8.57 13.53 8.52
C PRO A 138 9.57 14.33 7.68
N THR A 139 10.79 13.82 7.45
CA THR A 139 11.87 14.59 6.79
C THR A 139 11.68 14.77 5.28
N ASP A 140 11.02 13.81 4.63
CA ASP A 140 10.64 13.87 3.21
C ASP A 140 9.29 13.14 2.99
N PRO A 141 8.16 13.80 3.30
CA PRO A 141 6.85 13.17 3.28
C PRO A 141 6.21 13.21 1.90
N LEU A 142 5.50 12.13 1.53
CA LEU A 142 4.56 12.15 0.41
C LEU A 142 3.28 12.91 0.77
N ASN A 143 2.81 12.76 2.01
CA ASN A 143 1.69 13.52 2.54
C ASN A 143 2.20 14.65 3.46
N GLY A 144 2.36 15.84 2.89
CA GLY A 144 2.81 17.02 3.62
C GLY A 144 1.83 17.47 4.72
N GLU A 145 0.53 17.24 4.58
CA GLU A 145 -0.46 17.57 5.61
C GLU A 145 -0.29 16.67 6.83
N ALA A 146 -0.15 15.36 6.61
CA ALA A 146 0.10 14.38 7.66
C ALA A 146 1.39 14.67 8.41
N ALA A 147 2.47 15.00 7.69
CA ALA A 147 3.75 15.36 8.31
C ALA A 147 3.66 16.66 9.13
N ALA A 148 3.04 17.70 8.58
CA ALA A 148 2.88 18.97 9.28
C ALA A 148 2.03 18.81 10.56
N LEU A 149 0.96 18.01 10.49
CA LEU A 149 0.11 17.73 11.65
C LEU A 149 0.85 16.91 12.71
N LEU A 150 1.60 15.87 12.29
CA LEU A 150 2.44 15.06 13.18
C LEU A 150 3.48 15.91 13.93
N MET A 151 4.13 16.85 13.23
CA MET A 151 5.13 17.73 13.83
C MET A 151 4.54 18.82 14.73
N ARG A 152 3.33 19.31 14.41
CA ARG A 152 2.69 20.41 15.16
C ARG A 152 1.94 19.93 16.39
N ASP A 153 1.14 18.87 16.25
CA ASP A 153 0.28 18.35 17.30
C ASP A 153 0.02 16.85 17.10
N LEU A 154 0.81 16.05 17.80
CA LEU A 154 0.70 14.58 17.79
C LEU A 154 -0.70 14.09 18.19
N LYS A 155 -1.37 14.77 19.14
CA LYS A 155 -2.71 14.33 19.58
C LYS A 155 -3.75 14.57 18.50
N ALA A 156 -3.69 15.71 17.81
CA ALA A 156 -4.58 15.99 16.69
C ALA A 156 -4.32 15.04 15.51
N TYR A 157 -3.06 14.68 15.28
CA TYR A 157 -2.70 13.64 14.31
C TYR A 157 -3.35 12.30 14.66
N ASP A 158 -3.20 11.82 15.90
CA ASP A 158 -3.76 10.54 16.33
C ASP A 158 -5.30 10.51 16.20
N VAL A 159 -5.98 11.61 16.52
CA VAL A 159 -7.44 11.73 16.33
C VAL A 159 -7.80 11.62 14.85
N LYS A 160 -7.11 12.37 13.97
CA LYS A 160 -7.38 12.35 12.52
C LYS A 160 -7.12 10.96 11.93
N VAL A 161 -6.05 10.28 12.35
CA VAL A 161 -5.76 8.90 11.91
C VAL A 161 -6.88 7.95 12.34
N LYS A 162 -7.32 8.00 13.60
CA LYS A 162 -8.43 7.15 14.10
C LYS A 162 -9.74 7.39 13.36
N GLU A 163 -10.03 8.64 13.00
CA GLU A 163 -11.19 8.97 12.14
C GLU A 163 -11.07 8.33 10.76
N TYR A 164 -9.88 8.39 10.13
CA TYR A 164 -9.61 7.75 8.86
C TYR A 164 -9.75 6.23 8.94
N VAL A 165 -9.19 5.60 9.97
CA VAL A 165 -9.27 4.15 10.19
C VAL A 165 -10.73 3.71 10.32
N THR A 166 -11.52 4.42 11.12
CA THR A 166 -12.94 4.11 11.33
C THR A 166 -13.75 4.27 10.04
N LYS A 167 -13.38 5.23 9.19
CA LYS A 167 -14.14 5.57 7.98
C LYS A 167 -13.77 4.74 6.75
N TYR A 168 -12.49 4.41 6.56
CA TYR A 168 -11.97 3.86 5.31
C TYR A 168 -11.28 2.49 5.47
N SER A 169 -11.12 2.00 6.69
CA SER A 169 -10.38 0.75 6.97
C SER A 169 -11.27 -0.34 7.58
N SER A 170 -12.55 -0.33 7.22
CA SER A 170 -13.48 -1.42 7.55
C SER A 170 -13.31 -2.61 6.60
N LYS A 171 -13.86 -3.77 6.98
CA LYS A 171 -13.82 -4.97 6.15
C LYS A 171 -14.47 -4.74 4.78
N ASP A 172 -15.63 -4.10 4.76
CA ASP A 172 -16.35 -3.78 3.53
C ASP A 172 -15.54 -2.84 2.63
N ALA A 173 -14.85 -1.85 3.20
CA ALA A 173 -14.00 -0.93 2.43
C ALA A 173 -12.77 -1.62 1.82
N ALA A 174 -12.20 -2.62 2.51
CA ALA A 174 -11.09 -3.41 1.98
C ALA A 174 -11.53 -4.37 0.85
N ASP A 175 -12.78 -4.85 0.90
CA ASP A 175 -13.34 -5.77 -0.09
C ASP A 175 -13.82 -5.01 -1.34
N ASP A 176 -14.50 -3.86 -1.17
CA ASP A 176 -15.04 -3.01 -2.24
C ASP A 176 -13.94 -2.35 -3.09
N ALA A 177 -12.85 -1.89 -2.47
CA ALA A 177 -11.76 -1.22 -3.17
C ALA A 177 -10.99 -2.14 -4.14
N GLY A 178 -11.32 -3.44 -4.16
CA GLY A 178 -10.74 -4.45 -5.03
C GLY A 178 -11.56 -4.86 -6.26
N ALA A 179 -12.77 -4.32 -6.43
CA ALA A 179 -13.73 -4.83 -7.42
C ALA A 179 -13.59 -4.19 -8.83
N ASP A 180 -12.75 -3.17 -8.99
CA ASP A 180 -12.71 -2.35 -10.22
C ASP A 180 -11.76 -2.86 -11.33
N GLU A 181 -11.07 -4.00 -11.14
CA GLU A 181 -10.12 -4.53 -12.15
C GLU A 181 -10.56 -5.84 -12.84
N SER A 182 -11.84 -6.23 -12.78
CA SER A 182 -12.29 -7.51 -13.35
C SER A 182 -13.52 -7.48 -14.26
N ASP A 183 -13.77 -6.41 -15.02
CA ASP A 183 -14.81 -6.41 -16.08
C ASP A 183 -14.46 -5.46 -17.25
N ASP A 184 -13.52 -5.87 -18.13
CA ASP A 184 -13.46 -5.37 -19.52
C ASP A 184 -13.09 -6.52 -20.47
N ASP A 185 -14.02 -7.45 -20.67
CA ASP A 185 -13.93 -8.45 -21.75
C ASP A 185 -15.34 -8.86 -22.22
N THR A 186 -16.26 -7.91 -22.38
CA THR A 186 -17.60 -8.22 -22.87
C THR A 186 -18.14 -7.15 -23.84
N MET A 187 -18.29 -7.58 -25.10
CA MET A 187 -19.01 -6.97 -26.23
C MET A 187 -18.20 -6.12 -27.22
N SER A 188 -17.36 -6.75 -28.05
CA SER A 188 -17.27 -6.34 -29.46
C SER A 188 -18.34 -7.10 -30.25
N SER A 189 -19.57 -6.59 -30.21
CA SER A 189 -20.69 -7.11 -30.98
C SER A 189 -20.60 -6.66 -32.43
N VAL A 190 -20.33 -7.63 -33.31
CA VAL A 190 -20.99 -7.86 -34.61
C VAL A 190 -21.71 -6.65 -35.21
N ALA A 191 -21.13 -6.16 -36.30
CA ALA A 191 -21.69 -5.12 -37.15
C ALA A 191 -21.06 -5.24 -38.56
N SER A 192 -21.10 -6.45 -39.13
CA SER A 192 -20.96 -6.61 -40.57
C SER A 192 -22.33 -6.34 -41.17
N PHE A 193 -22.55 -5.11 -41.59
CA PHE A 193 -23.67 -4.73 -42.44
C PHE A 193 -23.11 -4.68 -43.86
N ASP A 194 -23.60 -5.58 -44.71
CA ASP A 194 -23.48 -5.53 -46.16
C ASP A 194 -23.94 -4.17 -46.69
N ASP A 195 -23.10 -3.52 -47.49
CA ASP A 195 -23.51 -2.47 -48.44
C ASP A 195 -22.89 -2.86 -49.78
N ASP A 196 -23.68 -3.59 -50.57
CA ASP A 196 -23.59 -3.65 -52.03
C ASP A 196 -24.02 -2.29 -52.61
N ASP A 197 -23.54 -1.99 -53.82
CA ASP A 197 -23.96 -0.89 -54.71
C ASP A 197 -23.21 0.45 -54.54
N ASP A 198 -22.14 0.67 -55.31
CA ASP A 198 -22.30 1.37 -56.60
C ASP A 198 -20.97 1.49 -57.36
N ASN A 199 -21.06 1.06 -58.61
CA ASN A 199 -20.01 0.94 -59.61
C ASN A 199 -19.69 2.30 -60.27
N GLU A 200 -18.43 2.40 -60.71
CA GLU A 200 -17.72 3.56 -61.25
C GLU A 200 -18.34 4.31 -62.45
N GLU A 201 -17.76 5.51 -62.66
CA GLU A 201 -17.54 6.28 -63.91
C GLU A 201 -18.47 7.48 -64.20
N ALA A 202 -17.92 8.71 -64.06
CA ALA A 202 -17.67 9.61 -65.20
C ALA A 202 -17.08 10.98 -64.79
N ALA A 203 -15.88 11.24 -65.34
CA ALA A 203 -15.39 12.48 -65.98
C ALA A 203 -15.27 13.81 -65.19
N GLY A 204 -14.05 14.37 -65.21
CA GLY A 204 -13.82 15.79 -64.94
C GLY A 204 -12.35 16.20 -64.83
N THR A 205 -11.59 16.11 -65.92
CA THR A 205 -10.26 16.72 -66.08
C THR A 205 -10.33 18.25 -66.00
N MET A 206 -9.42 18.89 -65.25
CA MET A 206 -8.76 20.17 -65.60
C MET A 206 -7.78 20.60 -64.49
N GLU A 207 -6.48 20.59 -64.80
CA GLU A 207 -5.57 21.75 -64.65
C GLU A 207 -4.12 21.31 -64.94
N GLU A 208 -3.55 21.82 -66.03
CA GLU A 208 -2.15 22.23 -66.04
C GLU A 208 -1.96 23.32 -67.12
N ILE A 209 -1.34 24.43 -66.68
CA ILE A 209 -0.61 25.50 -67.40
C ILE A 209 -1.33 26.36 -68.46
#